data_AF-H0G6I1-F1
#
_entry.id   AF-H0G6I1-F1
#
_cell.length_a   1.000
_cell.length_b   1.000
_cell.length_c   1.000
_cell.angle_alpha   90.00
_cell.angle_beta   90.00
_cell.angle_gamma   90.00
#
_symmetry.space_group_name_H-M   'P 1'
#
loop_
_entity.id
_entity.type
_entity.pdbx_description
1 polymer ?
#
loop_
_entity_poly.entity_id
_entity_poly.type
_entity_poly.pdbx_seq_one_letter_code
_entity_poly.pdbx_strand_id
1 'polypeptide(L)'
;MYVRNEAVVSSQTEGTKSTLSDLLRFETEAISGEPIDDIREVSNYVNAMMFGLERMQLPLSLRLIRELHRLLDSGRGGTKSSGEFRTSQTWIGGTRLGNAMFVPPPPNEVTTCLGDWETFSHEDTPSIPPLTRRASMSSLKPSSILHIHEIMRTSPYLTAASAAKRNGLIVPTVNAALDQLQKLGIAWPQAGQADGFHERFSGHCPTATSAL
;
A
#
# COMPACT_ATOMS: atom_id res chain seq x y z
N MET A 1 3.72 -17.08 23.15
CA MET A 1 2.30 -16.67 23.18
C MET A 1 1.99 -15.48 22.27
N TYR A 2 2.73 -14.36 22.33
CA TYR A 2 2.40 -13.15 21.55
C TYR A 2 2.23 -13.37 20.04
N VAL A 3 3.20 -14.02 19.40
CA VAL A 3 3.18 -14.33 17.94
C VAL A 3 1.95 -15.14 17.52
N ARG A 4 1.52 -16.10 18.34
CA ARG A 4 0.34 -16.93 18.04
C ARG A 4 -0.95 -16.15 18.13
N ASN A 5 -1.07 -15.27 19.13
CA ASN A 5 -2.23 -14.42 19.26
C ASN A 5 -2.32 -13.39 18.13
N GLU A 6 -1.18 -12.83 17.72
CA GLU A 6 -1.10 -11.89 16.60
C GLU A 6 -1.51 -12.57 15.28
N ALA A 7 -0.98 -13.78 15.00
CA ALA A 7 -1.35 -14.55 13.81
C ALA A 7 -2.86 -14.82 13.73
N VAL A 8 -3.48 -15.26 14.84
CA VAL A 8 -4.93 -15.51 14.90
C VAL A 8 -5.72 -14.24 14.60
N VAL A 9 -5.38 -13.12 15.25
CA VAL A 9 -6.09 -11.85 15.06
C VAL A 9 -5.90 -11.33 13.63
N SER A 10 -4.69 -11.44 13.06
CA SER A 10 -4.41 -11.02 11.68
C SER A 10 -5.22 -11.84 10.68
N SER A 11 -5.18 -13.17 10.76
CA SER A 11 -5.93 -14.05 9.84
C SER A 11 -7.45 -13.85 9.93
N GLN A 12 -7.98 -13.52 11.12
CA GLN A 12 -9.41 -13.21 11.27
C GLN A 12 -9.84 -11.97 10.47
N THR A 13 -8.96 -10.98 10.28
CA THR A 13 -9.26 -9.82 9.43
C THR A 13 -9.36 -10.17 7.95
N GLU A 14 -8.71 -11.26 7.53
CA GLU A 14 -8.74 -11.80 6.18
C GLU A 14 -9.90 -12.79 5.96
N GLY A 15 -10.64 -13.11 7.03
CA GLY A 15 -11.86 -13.91 7.00
C GLY A 15 -11.70 -15.35 7.49
N THR A 16 -10.54 -15.71 8.04
CA THR A 16 -10.28 -17.02 8.65
C THR A 16 -11.10 -17.18 9.94
N LYS A 17 -11.70 -18.35 10.14
CA LYS A 17 -12.54 -18.66 11.31
C LYS A 17 -11.82 -19.62 12.27
N SER A 18 -10.73 -19.17 12.87
CA SER A 18 -9.97 -19.98 13.85
C SER A 18 -9.74 -19.22 15.15
N THR A 19 -9.67 -19.96 16.26
CA THR A 19 -9.33 -19.41 17.59
C THR A 19 -7.94 -19.84 18.04
N LEU A 20 -7.39 -19.16 19.05
CA LEU A 20 -6.11 -19.53 19.66
C LEU A 20 -6.14 -20.95 20.24
N SER A 21 -7.27 -21.36 20.82
CA SER A 21 -7.45 -22.71 21.35
C SER A 21 -7.40 -23.77 20.25
N ASP A 22 -7.96 -23.47 19.08
CA ASP A 22 -7.92 -24.38 17.93
C ASP A 22 -6.50 -24.55 17.38
N LEU A 23 -5.75 -23.45 17.29
CA LEU A 23 -4.33 -23.48 16.89
C LEU A 23 -3.50 -24.29 17.88
N LEU A 24 -3.63 -24.05 19.19
CA LEU A 24 -2.88 -24.78 20.21
C LEU A 24 -3.22 -26.26 20.17
N ARG A 25 -4.52 -26.61 20.04
CA ARG A 25 -4.96 -27.99 19.90
C ARG A 25 -4.34 -28.64 18.67
N PHE A 26 -4.32 -27.95 17.54
CA PHE A 26 -3.71 -28.44 16.30
C PHE A 26 -2.19 -28.67 16.41
N GLU A 27 -1.47 -27.80 17.15
CA GLU A 27 -0.04 -27.97 17.41
C GLU A 27 0.26 -29.18 18.32
N THR A 28 -0.62 -29.48 19.28
CA THR A 28 -0.41 -30.55 20.29
C THR A 28 -1.01 -31.90 19.91
N GLU A 29 -2.15 -31.89 19.24
CA GLU A 29 -2.94 -33.06 18.88
C GLU A 29 -3.39 -32.89 17.43
N ALA A 30 -2.88 -33.74 16.53
CA ALA A 30 -3.33 -33.75 15.14
C ALA A 30 -4.75 -34.34 15.05
N ILE A 31 -5.76 -33.62 15.54
CA ILE A 31 -7.15 -34.09 15.59
C ILE A 31 -7.99 -33.45 14.48
N SER A 32 -8.63 -34.34 13.72
CA SER A 32 -9.60 -34.14 12.66
C SER A 32 -10.93 -33.58 13.18
N GLY A 33 -11.39 -32.44 12.66
CA GLY A 33 -12.77 -31.96 12.87
C GLY A 33 -13.06 -30.52 12.46
N GLU A 34 -12.10 -29.61 12.61
CA GLU A 34 -12.21 -28.20 12.20
C GLU A 34 -11.79 -28.01 10.71
N PRO A 35 -12.10 -26.87 10.05
CA PRO A 35 -11.56 -26.56 8.74
C PRO A 35 -10.03 -26.52 8.82
N ILE A 36 -9.40 -27.66 8.48
CA ILE A 36 -7.95 -27.86 8.58
C ILE A 36 -7.21 -26.76 7.81
N ASP A 37 -7.84 -26.21 6.77
CA ASP A 37 -7.26 -25.17 5.92
C ASP A 37 -7.08 -23.83 6.65
N ASP A 38 -8.09 -23.38 7.40
CA ASP A 38 -8.05 -22.13 8.17
C ASP A 38 -7.01 -22.20 9.31
N ILE A 39 -6.95 -23.33 10.01
CA ILE A 39 -5.96 -23.53 11.10
C ILE A 39 -4.54 -23.66 10.52
N ARG A 40 -4.40 -24.32 9.37
CA ARG A 40 -3.11 -24.46 8.68
C ARG A 40 -2.60 -23.11 8.18
N GLU A 41 -3.47 -22.23 7.69
CA GLU A 41 -3.13 -20.86 7.31
C GLU A 41 -2.55 -20.08 8.51
N VAL A 42 -3.20 -20.15 9.68
CA VAL A 42 -2.69 -19.51 10.91
C VAL A 42 -1.36 -20.13 11.36
N SER A 43 -1.24 -21.45 11.30
CA SER A 43 0.01 -22.17 11.63
C SER A 43 1.17 -21.75 10.71
N ASN A 44 0.90 -21.64 9.41
CA ASN A 44 1.86 -21.14 8.43
C ASN A 44 2.26 -19.68 8.69
N TYR A 45 1.31 -18.84 9.09
CA TYR A 45 1.59 -17.46 9.50
C TYR A 45 2.58 -17.43 10.68
N VAL A 46 2.33 -18.23 11.72
CA VAL A 46 3.23 -18.33 12.88
C VAL A 46 4.64 -18.77 12.45
N ASN A 47 4.72 -19.77 11.58
CA ASN A 47 6.00 -20.27 11.05
C ASN A 47 6.75 -19.20 10.24
N ALA A 48 6.06 -18.50 9.34
CA ALA A 48 6.62 -17.41 8.55
C ALA A 48 7.12 -16.28 9.44
N MET A 49 6.34 -15.87 10.44
CA MET A 49 6.73 -14.79 11.35
C MET A 49 7.95 -15.14 12.19
N MET A 50 7.98 -16.34 12.76
CA MET A 50 9.15 -16.82 13.53
C MET A 50 10.41 -16.86 12.67
N PHE A 51 10.31 -17.41 11.47
CA PHE A 51 11.41 -17.44 10.50
C PHE A 51 11.88 -16.03 10.11
N GLY A 52 10.95 -15.11 9.89
CA GLY A 52 11.26 -13.72 9.58
C GLY A 52 12.04 -13.04 10.71
N LEU A 53 11.59 -13.21 11.95
CA LEU A 53 12.24 -12.65 13.14
C LEU A 53 13.67 -13.18 13.32
N GLU A 54 13.90 -14.46 13.06
CA GLU A 54 15.25 -15.04 13.09
C GLU A 54 16.16 -14.43 12.00
N ARG A 55 15.59 -14.11 10.83
CA ARG A 55 16.33 -13.52 9.70
C ARG A 55 16.49 -12.01 9.72
N MET A 56 15.81 -11.31 10.64
CA MET A 56 15.93 -9.85 10.81
C MET A 56 17.30 -9.38 11.32
N GLN A 57 18.27 -10.29 11.50
CA GLN A 57 19.69 -9.91 11.58
C GLN A 57 20.21 -9.30 10.27
N LEU A 58 19.51 -9.55 9.15
CA LEU A 58 19.78 -8.97 7.84
C LEU A 58 18.76 -7.86 7.52
N PRO A 59 19.12 -6.89 6.67
CA PRO A 59 18.19 -5.87 6.21
C PRO A 59 16.96 -6.48 5.50
N LEU A 60 15.83 -5.78 5.61
CA LEU A 60 14.58 -6.18 4.98
C LEU A 60 14.74 -6.16 3.46
N SER A 61 14.62 -7.31 2.82
CA SER A 61 14.84 -7.41 1.38
C SER A 61 13.67 -8.07 0.65
N LEU A 62 13.59 -7.81 -0.66
CA LEU A 62 12.65 -8.51 -1.54
C LEU A 62 12.88 -10.04 -1.51
N ARG A 63 14.13 -10.47 -1.30
CA ARG A 63 14.46 -11.88 -1.06
C ARG A 63 13.77 -12.42 0.18
N LEU A 64 13.88 -11.72 1.31
CA LEU A 64 13.23 -12.13 2.56
C LEU A 64 11.71 -12.19 2.40
N ILE A 65 11.10 -11.20 1.74
CA ILE A 65 9.66 -11.18 1.47
C ILE A 65 9.23 -12.41 0.66
N ARG A 66 9.99 -12.79 -0.38
CA ARG A 66 9.71 -14.00 -1.17
C ARG A 66 9.86 -15.29 -0.36
N GLU A 67 10.85 -15.35 0.52
CA GLU A 67 11.03 -16.50 1.42
C GLU A 67 9.86 -16.63 2.40
N LEU A 68 9.41 -15.52 2.99
CA LEU A 68 8.23 -15.48 3.85
C LEU A 68 6.97 -15.88 3.09
N HIS A 69 6.77 -15.33 1.89
CA HIS A 69 5.64 -15.68 1.03
C HIS A 69 5.59 -17.18 0.71
N ARG A 70 6.75 -17.84 0.54
CA ARG A 70 6.80 -19.29 0.34
C ARG A 70 6.38 -20.09 1.57
N LEU A 71 6.62 -19.57 2.78
CA LEU A 71 6.20 -20.24 4.03
C LEU A 71 4.71 -20.06 4.31
N LEU A 72 4.09 -19.03 3.73
CA LEU A 72 2.64 -18.82 3.77
C LEU A 72 1.90 -19.72 2.77
N ASP A 73 2.59 -20.62 2.08
CA ASP A 73 2.02 -21.51 1.08
C ASP A 73 1.19 -22.65 1.71
N SER A 74 -0.05 -22.33 2.10
CA SER A 74 -1.14 -23.30 2.16
C SER A 74 -2.50 -22.59 2.17
N GLY A 75 -3.53 -23.29 1.69
CA GLY A 75 -4.92 -22.82 1.70
C GLY A 75 -5.38 -22.17 0.39
N ARG A 76 -6.27 -21.16 0.51
CA ARG A 76 -7.02 -20.51 -0.59
C ARG A 76 -6.14 -19.88 -1.68
N GLY A 77 -4.83 -19.73 -1.43
CA GLY A 77 -3.83 -19.15 -2.32
C GLY A 77 -2.79 -20.13 -2.88
N GLY A 78 -2.79 -21.42 -2.48
CA GLY A 78 -1.71 -22.37 -2.78
C GLY A 78 -1.47 -22.70 -4.26
N THR A 79 -2.33 -22.20 -5.17
CA THR A 79 -2.15 -22.29 -6.62
C THR A 79 -1.50 -21.04 -7.23
N LYS A 80 -1.17 -20.02 -6.42
CA LYS A 80 -0.68 -18.71 -6.87
C LYS A 80 0.81 -18.54 -6.55
N SER A 81 1.67 -19.23 -7.31
CA SER A 81 3.13 -19.02 -7.39
C SER A 81 3.80 -18.50 -6.11
N SER A 82 3.76 -19.30 -5.04
CA SER A 82 4.26 -18.92 -3.72
C SER A 82 5.77 -18.63 -3.75
N GLY A 83 6.15 -17.47 -3.22
CA GLY A 83 7.52 -16.95 -3.29
C GLY A 83 7.90 -16.31 -4.63
N GLU A 84 6.95 -16.03 -5.52
CA GLU A 84 7.13 -15.24 -6.73
C GLU A 84 6.29 -13.96 -6.69
N PHE A 85 6.71 -12.95 -7.45
CA PHE A 85 5.89 -11.77 -7.69
C PHE A 85 4.88 -12.05 -8.80
N ARG A 86 3.74 -11.35 -8.76
CA ARG A 86 2.66 -11.56 -9.73
C ARG A 86 3.14 -11.35 -11.17
N THR A 87 2.70 -12.25 -12.06
CA THR A 87 2.88 -12.13 -13.51
C THR A 87 1.59 -11.69 -14.21
N SER A 88 0.48 -11.67 -13.49
CA SER A 88 -0.85 -11.28 -13.98
C SER A 88 -1.37 -10.04 -13.27
N GLN A 89 -2.24 -9.30 -13.94
CA GLN A 89 -2.85 -8.09 -13.39
C GLN A 89 -3.83 -8.45 -12.27
N THR A 90 -3.63 -7.83 -11.11
CA THR A 90 -4.58 -7.89 -9.98
C THR A 90 -5.41 -6.60 -9.93
N TRP A 91 -6.53 -6.63 -9.21
CA TRP A 91 -7.35 -5.45 -8.92
C TRP A 91 -7.99 -5.56 -7.54
N ILE A 92 -8.37 -4.44 -6.95
CA ILE A 92 -9.00 -4.36 -5.63
C ILE A 92 -10.41 -3.77 -5.81
N GLY A 93 -11.41 -4.47 -5.27
CA GLY A 93 -12.82 -4.12 -5.39
C GLY A 93 -13.37 -4.34 -6.81
N GLY A 94 -14.68 -4.54 -6.93
CA GLY A 94 -15.32 -4.85 -8.22
C GLY A 94 -15.15 -6.31 -8.66
N THR A 95 -15.72 -6.65 -9.80
CA THR A 95 -15.75 -8.02 -10.35
C THR A 95 -14.78 -8.20 -11.52
N ARG A 96 -14.29 -7.10 -12.11
CA ARG A 96 -13.37 -7.09 -13.26
C ARG A 96 -12.57 -5.79 -13.28
N LEU A 97 -11.50 -5.75 -14.07
CA LEU A 97 -10.64 -4.56 -14.24
C LEU A 97 -11.43 -3.27 -14.55
N GLY A 98 -12.43 -3.35 -15.43
CA GLY A 98 -13.21 -2.18 -15.85
C GLY A 98 -14.18 -1.61 -14.80
N ASN A 99 -14.41 -2.30 -13.67
CA ASN A 99 -15.19 -1.77 -12.55
C ASN A 99 -14.42 -1.85 -11.22
N ALA A 100 -13.11 -1.98 -11.29
CA ALA A 100 -12.27 -2.05 -10.12
C ALA A 100 -12.25 -0.71 -9.39
N MET A 101 -12.26 -0.75 -8.06
CA MET A 101 -12.06 0.46 -7.25
C MET A 101 -10.62 0.95 -7.34
N PHE A 102 -9.69 0.00 -7.48
CA PHE A 102 -8.28 0.29 -7.62
C PHE A 102 -7.59 -0.78 -8.45
N VAL A 103 -6.73 -0.35 -9.37
CA VAL A 103 -5.89 -1.21 -10.20
C VAL A 103 -4.43 -0.90 -9.86
N PRO A 104 -3.74 -1.82 -9.16
CA PRO A 104 -2.31 -1.72 -8.90
C PRO A 104 -1.45 -1.66 -10.19
N PRO A 105 -0.15 -1.28 -10.08
CA PRO A 105 0.77 -1.24 -11.21
C PRO A 105 0.79 -2.54 -12.03
N PRO A 106 0.98 -2.47 -13.35
CA PRO A 106 1.00 -3.64 -14.20
C PRO A 106 2.19 -4.55 -13.87
N PRO A 107 2.11 -5.87 -14.15
CA PRO A 107 3.11 -6.84 -13.71
C PRO A 107 4.55 -6.52 -14.11
N ASN A 108 4.75 -5.91 -15.28
CA ASN A 108 6.05 -5.49 -15.79
C ASN A 108 6.68 -4.34 -14.99
N GLU A 109 5.90 -3.56 -14.26
CA GLU A 109 6.38 -2.43 -13.43
C GLU A 109 6.57 -2.82 -11.97
N VAL A 110 5.98 -3.94 -11.52
CA VAL A 110 6.03 -4.38 -10.11
C VAL A 110 7.46 -4.51 -9.60
N THR A 111 8.36 -5.10 -10.37
CA THR A 111 9.76 -5.29 -9.96
C THR A 111 10.46 -3.95 -9.73
N THR A 112 10.23 -2.97 -10.60
CA THR A 112 10.80 -1.62 -10.46
C THR A 112 10.25 -0.95 -9.21
N CYS A 113 8.92 -0.92 -9.03
CA CYS A 113 8.29 -0.32 -7.86
C CYS A 113 8.75 -0.95 -6.53
N LEU A 114 8.96 -2.27 -6.52
CA LEU A 114 9.46 -2.98 -5.35
C LEU A 114 10.94 -2.70 -5.06
N GLY A 115 11.76 -2.51 -6.10
CA GLY A 115 13.15 -2.09 -5.94
C GLY A 115 13.28 -0.67 -5.42
N ASP A 116 12.44 0.24 -5.90
CA ASP A 116 12.36 1.61 -5.37
C ASP A 116 11.93 1.60 -3.90
N TRP A 117 10.97 0.73 -3.55
CA TRP A 117 10.55 0.54 -2.16
C TRP A 117 11.65 -0.03 -1.26
N GLU A 118 12.40 -1.03 -1.74
CA GLU A 118 13.52 -1.63 -0.98
C GLU A 118 14.63 -0.59 -0.75
N THR A 119 14.91 0.24 -1.76
CA THR A 119 15.86 1.35 -1.65
C THR A 119 15.39 2.36 -0.60
N PHE A 120 14.15 2.84 -0.71
CA PHE A 120 13.55 3.79 0.22
C PHE A 120 13.50 3.24 1.67
N SER A 121 13.23 1.94 1.84
CA SER A 121 13.21 1.30 3.16
C SER A 121 14.56 1.35 3.86
N HIS A 122 15.66 1.39 3.10
CA HIS A 122 17.03 1.42 3.61
C HIS A 122 17.63 2.83 3.64
N GLU A 123 16.92 3.85 3.16
CA GLU A 123 17.41 5.23 3.22
C GLU A 123 17.53 5.69 4.67
N ASP A 124 18.77 5.85 5.13
CA ASP A 124 19.09 6.51 6.39
C ASP A 124 19.03 8.03 6.23
N THR A 125 17.81 8.53 6.02
CA THR A 125 17.55 9.97 6.04
C THR A 125 17.38 10.42 7.50
N PRO A 126 18.30 11.22 8.07
CA PRO A 126 18.25 11.65 9.48
C PRO A 126 17.05 12.55 9.83
N SER A 127 16.32 13.04 8.82
CA SER A 127 15.15 13.93 8.94
C SER A 127 13.84 13.20 9.26
N ILE A 128 13.75 11.88 9.03
CA ILE A 128 12.49 11.13 9.16
C ILE A 128 12.61 10.09 10.29
N PRO A 129 11.92 10.30 11.42
CA PRO A 129 11.84 9.30 12.49
C PRO A 129 11.39 7.91 11.98
N PRO A 130 11.92 6.79 12.53
CA PRO A 130 11.63 5.44 12.04
C PRO A 130 10.13 5.09 12.03
N LEU A 131 9.37 5.55 13.02
CA LEU A 131 7.91 5.31 13.09
C LEU A 131 7.15 6.11 12.03
N THR A 132 7.57 7.34 11.74
CA THR A 132 6.97 8.13 10.65
C THR A 132 7.30 7.55 9.29
N ARG A 133 8.47 6.95 9.11
CA ARG A 133 8.85 6.22 7.89
C ARG A 133 8.02 4.95 7.71
N ARG A 134 7.86 4.16 8.78
CA ARG A 134 7.00 2.97 8.77
C ARG A 134 5.53 3.36 8.53
N ALA A 135 5.08 4.47 9.11
CA ALA A 135 3.75 5.02 8.85
C ALA A 135 3.61 5.56 7.42
N SER A 136 4.63 6.16 6.79
CA SER A 136 4.54 6.51 5.37
C SER A 136 4.49 5.30 4.45
N MET A 137 5.04 4.16 4.88
CA MET A 137 4.96 2.88 4.17
C MET A 137 3.59 2.19 4.34
N SER A 138 2.95 2.28 5.53
CA SER A 138 1.68 1.60 5.83
C SER A 138 0.45 2.50 5.77
N SER A 139 0.62 3.82 5.78
CA SER A 139 -0.48 4.78 5.73
C SER A 139 -0.85 5.04 4.27
N LEU A 140 -2.11 4.76 3.98
CA LEU A 140 -2.93 5.16 2.83
C LEU A 140 -2.84 6.66 2.44
N LYS A 141 -1.65 7.24 2.24
CA LYS A 141 -1.46 8.64 1.83
C LYS A 141 -0.68 8.89 0.52
N PRO A 142 -0.28 7.89 -0.30
CA PRO A 142 -0.03 8.13 -1.72
C PRO A 142 -1.31 8.52 -2.45
N SER A 143 -2.45 7.98 -2.02
CA SER A 143 -3.76 8.25 -2.60
C SER A 143 -4.10 9.73 -2.53
N SER A 144 -3.90 10.42 -1.41
CA SER A 144 -4.23 11.85 -1.30
C SER A 144 -3.38 12.74 -2.23
N ILE A 145 -2.08 12.46 -2.35
CA ILE A 145 -1.18 13.21 -3.23
C ILE A 145 -1.57 12.97 -4.70
N LEU A 146 -1.75 11.71 -5.08
CA LEU A 146 -2.19 11.34 -6.44
C LEU A 146 -3.59 11.89 -6.78
N HIS A 147 -4.54 11.84 -5.85
CA HIS A 147 -5.90 12.36 -6.06
C HIS A 147 -5.89 13.88 -6.17
N ILE A 148 -5.05 14.58 -5.41
CA ILE A 148 -4.93 16.04 -5.52
C ILE A 148 -4.24 16.41 -6.83
N HIS A 149 -3.19 15.69 -7.22
CA HIS A 149 -2.56 15.84 -8.53
C HIS A 149 -3.56 15.58 -9.67
N GLU A 150 -4.39 14.54 -9.58
CA GLU A 150 -5.43 14.26 -10.58
C GLU A 150 -6.44 15.41 -10.73
N ILE A 151 -6.83 16.01 -9.60
CA ILE A 151 -7.70 17.18 -9.63
C ILE A 151 -6.97 18.39 -10.21
N MET A 152 -5.68 18.58 -9.94
CA MET A 152 -4.90 19.66 -10.56
C MET A 152 -4.85 19.51 -12.10
N ARG A 153 -4.71 18.28 -12.61
CA ARG A 153 -4.76 18.00 -14.06
C ARG A 153 -6.08 18.41 -14.71
N THR A 154 -7.20 18.26 -13.99
CA THR A 154 -8.55 18.59 -14.49
C THR A 154 -9.02 19.99 -14.10
N SER A 155 -8.40 20.62 -13.11
CA SER A 155 -8.74 21.92 -12.55
C SER A 155 -7.45 22.61 -12.10
N PRO A 156 -6.75 23.31 -13.01
CA PRO A 156 -5.42 23.87 -12.77
C PRO A 156 -5.37 24.98 -11.72
N TYR A 157 -6.52 25.46 -11.25
CA TYR A 157 -6.65 26.42 -10.16
C TYR A 157 -7.61 25.84 -9.13
N LEU A 158 -7.12 25.64 -7.91
CA LEU A 158 -7.92 25.07 -6.83
C LEU A 158 -7.52 25.63 -5.47
N THR A 159 -8.46 25.58 -4.53
CA THR A 159 -8.20 25.91 -3.13
C THR A 159 -8.19 24.64 -2.30
N ALA A 160 -7.50 24.66 -1.16
CA ALA A 160 -7.49 23.51 -0.26
C ALA A 160 -8.91 23.07 0.16
N ALA A 161 -9.82 24.03 0.34
CA ALA A 161 -11.22 23.78 0.65
C ALA A 161 -11.99 23.13 -0.52
N SER A 162 -11.74 23.54 -1.77
CA SER A 162 -12.41 22.95 -2.92
C SER A 162 -11.92 21.53 -3.22
N ALA A 163 -10.62 21.26 -3.04
CA ALA A 163 -10.05 19.92 -3.17
C ALA A 163 -10.51 18.97 -2.04
N ALA A 164 -10.64 19.47 -0.82
CA ALA A 164 -11.20 18.73 0.31
C ALA A 164 -12.64 18.27 0.01
N LYS A 165 -13.49 19.19 -0.47
CA LYS A 165 -14.89 18.91 -0.81
C LYS A 165 -15.04 17.88 -1.93
N ARG A 166 -14.14 17.86 -2.91
CA ARG A 166 -14.18 16.94 -4.06
C ARG A 166 -13.70 15.53 -3.74
N ASN A 167 -12.69 15.40 -2.86
CA ASN A 167 -12.12 14.11 -2.50
C ASN A 167 -12.69 13.50 -1.22
N GLY A 168 -13.59 14.20 -0.51
CA GLY A 168 -14.02 13.78 0.82
C GLY A 168 -12.89 13.79 1.85
N LEU A 169 -11.79 14.49 1.55
CA LEU A 169 -10.62 14.61 2.41
C LEU A 169 -10.78 15.81 3.33
N ILE A 170 -10.16 15.74 4.51
CA ILE A 170 -10.06 16.89 5.41
C ILE A 170 -9.00 17.87 4.89
N VAL A 171 -9.25 19.17 5.05
CA VAL A 171 -8.38 20.28 4.60
C VAL A 171 -6.90 20.12 5.04
N PRO A 172 -6.58 19.67 6.28
CA PRO A 172 -5.18 19.46 6.68
C PRO A 172 -4.44 18.42 5.83
N THR A 173 -5.12 17.35 5.42
CA THR A 173 -4.55 16.31 4.55
C THR A 173 -4.31 16.85 3.14
N VAL A 174 -5.20 17.72 2.67
CA VAL A 174 -5.04 18.39 1.38
C VAL A 174 -3.86 19.35 1.39
N ASN A 175 -3.71 20.15 2.45
CA ASN A 175 -2.58 21.05 2.61
C ASN A 175 -1.24 20.30 2.72
N ALA A 176 -1.20 19.19 3.44
CA ALA A 176 0.00 18.36 3.51
C ALA A 176 0.38 17.79 2.14
N ALA A 177 -0.59 17.38 1.33
CA ALA A 177 -0.33 16.88 -0.02
C ALA A 177 0.10 18.00 -0.99
N LEU A 178 -0.50 19.19 -0.90
CA LEU A 178 -0.10 20.36 -1.68
C LEU A 178 1.32 20.83 -1.33
N ASP A 179 1.70 20.80 -0.06
CA ASP A 179 3.07 21.08 0.39
C ASP A 179 4.09 20.09 -0.21
N GLN A 180 3.74 18.80 -0.31
CA GLN A 180 4.58 17.81 -0.97
C GLN A 180 4.65 18.04 -2.50
N LEU A 181 3.53 18.35 -3.15
CA LEU A 181 3.52 18.67 -4.59
C LEU A 181 4.31 19.95 -4.90
N GLN A 182 4.34 20.91 -3.97
CA GLN A 182 5.18 22.10 -4.06
C GLN A 182 6.67 21.78 -3.94
N LYS A 183 7.05 20.91 -2.99
CA LYS A 183 8.43 20.42 -2.85
C LYS A 183 8.92 19.67 -4.10
N LEU A 184 8.01 18.99 -4.79
CA LEU A 184 8.26 18.30 -6.07
C LEU A 184 8.24 19.24 -7.29
N GLY A 185 7.91 20.52 -7.11
CA GLY A 185 7.89 21.53 -8.18
C GLY A 185 6.64 21.48 -9.09
N ILE A 186 5.61 20.74 -8.69
CA ILE A 186 4.40 20.49 -9.48
C ILE A 186 3.32 21.55 -9.18
N ALA A 187 3.12 21.89 -7.89
CA ALA A 187 2.11 22.84 -7.44
C ALA A 187 2.74 24.15 -6.91
N TRP A 188 2.08 25.28 -7.16
CA TRP A 188 2.57 26.61 -6.76
C TRP A 188 1.46 27.43 -6.10
N PRO A 189 1.76 28.20 -5.03
CA PRO A 189 0.79 29.10 -4.44
C PRO A 189 0.38 30.19 -5.44
N GLN A 190 -0.90 30.51 -5.49
CA GLN A 190 -1.47 31.55 -6.34
C GLN A 190 -1.23 32.92 -5.69
N ALA A 191 -0.56 33.81 -6.41
CA ALA A 191 -0.34 35.18 -5.95
C ALA A 191 -1.68 35.90 -5.74
N GLY A 192 -1.91 36.44 -4.53
CA GLY A 192 -3.11 37.21 -4.20
C GLY A 192 -4.25 36.43 -3.54
N GLN A 193 -4.12 35.12 -3.28
CA GLN A 193 -5.12 34.34 -2.55
C GLN A 193 -4.46 33.45 -1.50
N ALA A 194 -4.87 33.60 -0.23
CA ALA A 194 -4.22 32.96 0.93
C ALA A 194 -4.16 31.42 0.85
N ASP A 195 -5.11 30.78 0.15
CA ASP A 195 -5.27 29.32 0.10
C ASP A 195 -5.33 28.77 -1.35
N GLY A 196 -4.94 29.56 -2.34
CA GLY A 196 -5.01 29.19 -3.76
C GLY A 196 -3.75 28.48 -4.25
N PHE A 197 -3.89 27.41 -5.02
CA PHE A 197 -2.80 26.67 -5.66
C PHE A 197 -3.06 26.48 -7.15
N HIS A 198 -1.99 26.51 -7.94
CA HIS A 198 -2.04 26.24 -9.37
C HIS A 198 -0.92 25.33 -9.86
N GLU A 199 -1.19 24.59 -10.94
CA GLU A 199 -0.22 23.71 -11.60
C GLU A 199 0.39 24.43 -12.82
N ARG A 200 1.71 24.31 -13.02
CA ARG A 200 2.37 24.87 -14.20
C ARG A 200 2.53 23.77 -15.26
N PHE A 201 1.67 23.77 -16.28
CA PHE A 201 1.80 22.86 -17.42
C PHE A 201 3.10 23.14 -18.18
N SER A 202 4.11 22.27 -18.04
CA SER A 202 5.25 22.21 -18.95
C SER A 202 4.85 21.41 -20.20
N GLY A 203 4.23 22.08 -21.18
CA GLY A 203 4.05 21.54 -22.54
C GLY A 203 2.68 21.78 -23.17
N HIS A 204 2.67 22.54 -24.26
CA HIS A 204 1.56 22.85 -25.18
C HIS A 204 0.45 23.78 -24.66
N CYS A 205 0.74 25.07 -24.80
CA CYS A 205 -0.27 26.08 -25.11
C CYS A 205 -1.00 25.67 -26.40
N PRO A 206 -2.32 25.43 -26.41
CA PRO A 206 -3.07 25.58 -27.65
C PRO A 206 -3.05 27.08 -27.92
N THR A 207 -2.33 27.45 -28.97
CA THR A 207 -2.24 28.81 -29.47
C THR A 207 -3.62 29.46 -29.50
N ALA A 208 -3.79 30.49 -28.67
CA ALA A 208 -4.70 31.57 -29.01
C ALA A 208 -4.20 32.20 -30.33
N THR A 209 -4.92 31.91 -31.41
CA THR A 209 -4.88 32.61 -32.69
C THR A 209 -6.34 32.65 -33.13
N SER A 210 -7.04 33.73 -32.78
CA SER A 210 -7.28 34.89 -33.64
C SER A 210 -8.45 34.68 -34.58
N ALA A 211 -9.52 35.45 -34.33
CA ALA A 211 -10.44 36.04 -35.31
C ALA A 211 -10.98 35.14 -36.44
N LEU A 212 -12.24 34.72 -36.31
CA LEU A 212 -13.41 35.30 -36.99
C LEU A 212 -14.69 34.76 -36.36
#